data_AF-A0A4P7SHC2-F1
#
_entry.id   AF-A0A4P7SHC2-F1
#
_cell.length_a   1.000
_cell.length_b   1.000
_cell.length_c   1.000
_cell.angle_alpha   90.00
_cell.angle_beta   90.00
_cell.angle_gamma   90.00
#
_symmetry.space_group_name_H-M   'P 1'
#
loop_
_entity.id
_entity.type
_entity.pdbx_description
1 polymer ?
#
loop_
_entity_poly.entity_id
_entity_poly.type
_entity_poly.pdbx_seq_one_letter_code
_entity_poly.pdbx_strand_id
1 'polypeptide(L)'
;MRATVHDPRDVTDEDDHPAYRVEFWIGSTQAEEWRLVDVDSVEEVLAWVRTRADGRSAVVGVEHRCGEGIAVARLLGRAPA
;
A
#
# COMPACT_ATOMS: atom_id res chain seq x y z
N MET A 1 17.28 8.87 1.39
CA MET A 1 16.41 9.08 2.57
C MET A 1 16.84 10.36 3.26
N ARG A 2 15.89 11.20 3.69
CA ARG A 2 16.12 12.36 4.56
C ARG A 2 15.17 12.23 5.75
N ALA A 3 15.65 12.51 6.95
CA ALA A 3 14.86 12.43 8.17
C ALA A 3 14.95 13.77 8.91
N THR A 4 13.82 14.27 9.38
CA THR A 4 13.70 15.45 10.23
C THR A 4 12.83 15.09 11.43
N VAL A 5 13.12 15.68 12.59
CA VAL A 5 12.23 15.56 13.75
C VAL A 5 10.98 16.38 13.44
N HIS A 6 9.82 15.78 13.63
CA HIS A 6 8.51 16.43 13.51
C HIS A 6 7.78 16.37 14.84
N ASP A 7 6.89 17.35 15.05
CA ASP A 7 6.01 17.40 16.21
C ASP A 7 4.77 16.55 15.91
N PRO A 8 4.52 15.45 16.64
CA PRO A 8 3.40 14.54 16.33
C PRO A 8 2.02 15.21 16.39
N ARG A 9 1.91 16.41 16.98
CA ARG A 9 0.68 17.19 17.04
C ARG A 9 0.32 17.89 15.72
N ASP A 10 1.16 17.77 14.68
CA ASP A 10 0.86 18.27 13.34
C ASP A 10 -0.10 17.37 12.54
N VAL A 11 -0.32 16.14 12.99
CA VAL A 11 -1.31 15.20 12.44
C VAL A 11 -2.70 15.58 12.93
N THR A 12 -3.62 15.78 11.99
CA THR A 12 -5.02 16.15 12.27
C THR A 12 -6.02 15.02 12.07
N ASP A 13 -5.60 13.95 11.40
CA ASP A 13 -6.42 12.78 11.07
C ASP A 13 -5.53 11.55 11.01
N GLU A 14 -5.99 10.44 11.57
CA GLU A 14 -5.30 9.15 11.62
C GLU A 14 -6.31 8.05 11.30
N ASP A 15 -5.92 7.14 10.42
CA ASP A 15 -6.72 5.95 10.08
C ASP A 15 -6.02 4.73 10.67
N ASP A 16 -6.60 4.18 11.73
CA ASP A 16 -6.09 3.00 12.42
C ASP A 16 -6.29 1.70 11.62
N HIS A 17 -7.21 1.70 10.64
CA HIS A 17 -7.56 0.50 9.89
C HIS A 17 -7.61 0.79 8.38
N PRO A 18 -6.50 1.31 7.80
CA PRO A 18 -6.50 1.70 6.41
C PRO A 18 -6.59 0.46 5.53
N ALA A 19 -7.29 0.60 4.40
CA ALA A 19 -7.29 -0.44 3.39
C ALA A 19 -6.00 -0.40 2.56
N TYR A 20 -5.48 -1.56 2.20
CA TYR A 20 -4.31 -1.67 1.33
C TYR A 20 -4.70 -2.17 -0.05
N ARG A 21 -4.04 -1.64 -1.09
CA ARG A 21 -4.11 -2.13 -2.46
C ARG A 21 -2.85 -2.91 -2.79
N VAL A 22 -3.02 -4.13 -3.28
CA VAL A 22 -1.92 -4.95 -3.77
C VAL A 22 -2.18 -5.35 -5.21
N GLU A 23 -1.19 -5.12 -6.07
CA GLU A 23 -1.22 -5.53 -7.48
C GLU A 23 -0.13 -6.58 -7.70
N PHE A 24 -0.50 -7.77 -8.18
CA PHE A 24 0.46 -8.76 -8.66
C PHE A 24 0.52 -8.72 -10.18
N TRP A 25 1.65 -8.26 -10.72
CA TRP A 25 1.82 -8.02 -12.14
C TRP A 25 2.18 -9.29 -12.93
N ILE A 26 1.47 -9.49 -14.03
CA ILE A 26 1.66 -10.55 -15.02
C ILE A 26 2.13 -9.89 -16.32
N GLY A 27 3.44 -9.87 -16.55
CA GLY A 27 4.04 -9.10 -17.63
C GLY A 27 3.95 -7.58 -17.38
N SER A 28 3.86 -6.78 -18.44
CA SER A 28 3.89 -5.31 -18.34
C SER A 28 2.52 -4.63 -18.31
N THR A 29 1.45 -5.33 -18.69
CA THR A 29 0.14 -4.69 -18.93
C THR A 29 -1.01 -5.26 -18.11
N GLN A 30 -0.80 -6.38 -17.42
CA GLN A 30 -1.84 -7.05 -16.65
C GLN A 30 -1.43 -7.15 -15.19
N ALA A 31 -2.37 -6.89 -14.29
CA ALA A 31 -2.21 -7.09 -12.86
C ALA A 31 -3.47 -7.75 -12.27
N GLU A 32 -3.25 -8.57 -11.25
CA GLU A 32 -4.30 -9.05 -10.37
C GLU A 32 -4.35 -8.15 -9.14
N GLU A 33 -5.49 -7.49 -8.91
CA GLU A 33 -5.64 -6.50 -7.86
C GLU A 33 -6.41 -7.04 -6.65
N TRP A 34 -5.90 -6.73 -5.47
CA TRP A 34 -6.47 -7.10 -4.18
C TRP A 34 -6.64 -5.86 -3.31
N ARG A 35 -7.76 -5.82 -2.57
CA ARG A 35 -7.98 -4.86 -1.49
C ARG A 35 -7.96 -5.62 -0.17
N LEU A 36 -7.02 -5.28 0.69
CA LEU A 36 -6.90 -5.83 2.04
C LEU A 36 -7.51 -4.84 3.03
N VAL A 37 -8.28 -5.35 3.98
CA VAL A 37 -8.96 -4.61 5.05
C VAL A 37 -8.75 -5.38 6.35
N ASP A 38 -9.03 -4.74 7.48
CA ASP A 38 -8.85 -5.34 8.81
C ASP A 38 -7.43 -5.90 9.01
N VAL A 39 -6.44 -5.11 8.56
CA VAL A 39 -5.01 -5.44 8.64
C VAL A 39 -4.42 -4.70 9.83
N ASP A 40 -3.69 -5.40 10.70
CA ASP A 40 -3.12 -4.83 11.92
C ASP A 40 -1.88 -3.97 11.64
N SER A 41 -1.14 -4.27 10.56
CA SER A 41 0.15 -3.62 10.29
C SER A 41 0.61 -3.74 8.83
N VAL A 42 1.51 -2.85 8.41
CA VAL A 42 2.17 -2.97 7.11
C VAL A 42 3.02 -4.24 7.02
N GLU A 43 3.58 -4.72 8.12
CA GLU A 43 4.33 -5.97 8.19
C GLU A 43 3.48 -7.19 7.84
N GLU A 44 2.21 -7.21 8.28
CA GLU A 44 1.24 -8.24 7.92
C GLU A 44 0.95 -8.22 6.41
N VAL A 45 0.71 -7.04 5.83
CA VAL A 45 0.53 -6.88 4.38
C VAL A 45 1.73 -7.45 3.63
N LEU A 46 2.94 -7.09 4.04
CA LEU A 46 4.16 -7.56 3.39
C LEU A 46 4.35 -9.07 3.56
N ALA A 47 3.96 -9.66 4.69
CA ALA A 47 3.94 -11.11 4.88
C ALA A 47 2.95 -11.78 3.94
N TRP A 48 1.72 -11.27 3.86
CA TRP A 48 0.69 -11.74 2.95
C TRP A 48 1.17 -11.70 1.49
N VAL A 49 1.77 -10.58 1.05
CA VAL A 49 2.34 -10.40 -0.29
C VAL A 49 3.39 -11.46 -0.58
N ARG A 50 4.35 -11.70 0.33
CA ARG A 50 5.40 -12.69 0.13
C ARG A 50 4.85 -14.10 -0.09
N THR A 51 3.77 -14.48 0.59
CA THR A 51 3.14 -15.80 0.44
C THR A 51 2.39 -15.98 -0.88
N ARG A 52 2.01 -14.88 -1.56
CA ARG A 52 1.13 -14.90 -2.75
C ARG A 52 1.78 -14.40 -4.02
N ALA A 53 2.93 -13.74 -3.92
CA ALA A 53 3.63 -13.20 -5.07
C ALA A 53 3.90 -14.28 -6.12
N ASP A 54 4.25 -15.49 -5.70
CA ASP A 54 4.47 -16.64 -6.61
C ASP A 54 5.40 -16.28 -7.78
N GLY A 55 6.50 -15.58 -7.47
CA GLY A 55 7.48 -15.09 -8.45
C GLY A 55 7.06 -13.83 -9.24
N ARG A 56 5.82 -13.33 -9.08
CA ARG A 56 5.33 -12.10 -9.71
C ARG A 56 5.83 -10.86 -8.99
N SER A 57 5.92 -9.76 -9.72
CA SER A 57 6.21 -8.44 -9.14
C SER A 57 4.98 -7.91 -8.42
N ALA A 58 5.16 -7.43 -7.19
CA ALA A 58 4.07 -6.85 -6.40
C ALA A 58 4.23 -5.33 -6.26
N VAL A 59 3.12 -4.60 -6.39
CA VAL A 59 3.00 -3.19 -6.00
C VAL A 59 2.06 -3.13 -4.80
N VAL A 60 2.44 -2.39 -3.76
CA VAL A 60 1.63 -2.21 -2.56
C VAL A 60 1.39 -0.73 -2.35
N GLY A 61 0.15 -0.36 -2.06
CA GLY A 61 -0.22 0.98 -1.62
C GLY A 61 -1.25 0.95 -0.49
N VAL A 62 -1.41 2.09 0.17
CA VAL A 62 -2.40 2.32 1.21
C VAL A 62 -3.43 3.33 0.71
N GLU A 63 -4.70 3.00 0.87
CA GLU A 63 -5.80 3.92 0.60
C GLU A 63 -5.80 5.04 1.65
N HIS A 64 -5.99 6.27 1.19
CA HIS A 64 -6.24 7.42 2.07
C HIS A 64 -7.28 8.34 1.42
N ARG A 65 -7.97 9.12 2.24
CA ARG A 65 -8.93 10.11 1.74
C ARG A 65 -8.20 11.25 1.06
N CYS A 66 -8.71 11.67 -0.09
CA CYS A 66 -8.22 12.84 -0.82
C CYS A 66 -9.41 13.59 -1.43
N GLY A 67 -9.78 14.71 -0.79
CA GLY A 67 -11.01 15.43 -1.11
C GLY A 67 -12.25 14.55 -0.92
N GLU A 68 -13.09 14.44 -1.95
CA GLU A 68 -14.28 13.59 -1.94
C GLU A 68 -13.99 12.14 -2.38
N GLY A 69 -12.75 11.80 -2.73
CA GLY A 69 -12.36 10.49 -3.26
C GLY A 69 -11.36 9.72 -2.40
N ILE A 70 -10.96 8.56 -2.91
CA ILE A 70 -9.90 7.72 -2.36
C ILE A 70 -8.68 7.83 -3.26
N ALA A 71 -7.53 8.14 -2.67
CA ALA A 71 -6.23 8.09 -3.30
C ALA A 71 -5.40 6.94 -2.72
N VAL A 72 -4.35 6.54 -3.44
CA VAL A 72 -3.45 5.46 -3.00
C VAL A 72 -2.03 6.02 -2.87
N ALA A 73 -1.45 5.91 -1.68
CA ALA A 73 -0.05 6.20 -1.44
C ALA A 73 0.76 4.91 -1.62
N ARG A 74 1.76 4.92 -2.50
CA ARG A 74 2.56 3.72 -2.80
C ARG A 74 3.60 3.47 -1.70
N LEU A 75 3.62 2.23 -1.21
CA LEU A 75 4.53 1.76 -0.15
C LEU A 75 5.64 0.86 -0.71
N LEU A 76 5.32 0.00 -1.69
CA LEU A 76 6.27 -0.95 -2.27
C LEU A 76 6.13 -1.05 -3.79
N GLY A 77 7.26 -1.26 -4.46
CA GLY A 77 7.31 -1.61 -5.87
C GLY A 77 7.03 -0.43 -6.79
N ARG A 78 6.93 -0.74 -8.08
CA ARG A 78 6.46 0.16 -9.14
C ARG A 78 5.76 -0.70 -10.18
N ALA A 79 4.70 -0.15 -10.76
CA ALA A 79 4.12 -0.75 -11.95
C ALA A 79 5.22 -0.90 -13.02
N PRO A 80 5.22 -2.00 -13.79
CA PRO A 80 6.06 -2.14 -14.96
C PRO A 80 5.90 -0.93 -15.90
N ALA A 81 6.99 -0.56 -16.56
CA ALA A 81 7.02 0.52 -17.56
C ALA A 81 6.44 0.06 -18.91
#